data_AF-A0A924LU39-F1
#
_entry.id   AF-A0A924LU39-F1
#
_cell.length_a   1.000
_cell.length_b   1.000
_cell.length_c   1.000
_cell.angle_alpha   90.00
_cell.angle_beta   90.00
_cell.angle_gamma   90.00
#
_symmetry.space_group_name_H-M   'P 1'
#
loop_
_entity.id
_entity.type
_entity.pdbx_description
1 polymer ?
#
loop_
_entity_poly.entity_id
_entity_poly.type
_entity_poly.pdbx_seq_one_letter_code
_entity_poly.pdbx_strand_id
1 'polypeptide(L)' 'INGKQLLDFIALECDMPVHKLNVLLFNLEFKGVVRPLPGKLFEAI' A
#
# COMPACT_ATOMS: atom_id res chain seq x y z
N ILE A 1 5.34 14.04 8.99
CA ILE A 1 5.67 12.60 9.13
C ILE A 1 4.35 11.84 8.96
N ASN A 2 3.85 11.75 7.73
CA ASN A 2 2.59 11.08 7.41
C ASN A 2 2.93 9.89 6.51
N GLY A 3 3.41 8.79 7.10
CA GLY A 3 3.78 7.57 6.37
C GLY A 3 2.59 6.81 5.78
N LYS A 4 1.40 7.43 5.76
CA LYS A 4 0.12 6.84 5.34
C LYS A 4 -0.22 7.37 3.96
N GLN A 5 -0.33 6.48 2.98
CA GLN A 5 -0.76 6.83 1.62
C GLN A 5 -1.95 6.00 1.20
N LEU A 6 -2.81 6.58 0.37
CA LEU A 6 -3.95 5.89 -0.24
C LEU A 6 -3.46 4.93 -1.32
N LEU A 7 -4.04 3.74 -1.38
CA LEU A 7 -3.73 2.73 -2.40
C LEU A 7 -3.74 3.29 -3.82
N ASP A 8 -4.75 4.10 -4.15
CA ASP A 8 -4.90 4.69 -5.48
C ASP A 8 -3.76 5.69 -5.79
N PHE A 9 -3.29 6.44 -4.80
CA PHE A 9 -2.15 7.33 -4.96
C PHE A 9 -0.83 6.56 -5.09
N ILE A 10 -0.63 5.50 -4.30
CA ILE A 10 0.55 4.63 -4.43
C ILE A 10 0.57 4.00 -5.83
N ALA A 11 -0.58 3.58 -6.35
CA ALA A 11 -0.71 3.04 -7.70
C ALA A 11 -0.34 4.05 -8.78
N LEU A 12 -0.76 5.31 -8.63
CA LEU A 12 -0.39 6.40 -9.54
C LEU A 12 1.10 6.74 -9.47
N GLU A 13 1.69 6.84 -8.27
CA GLU A 13 3.12 7.16 -8.10
C GLU A 13 4.02 6.03 -8.62
N CYS A 14 3.58 4.78 -8.48
CA CYS A 14 4.31 3.60 -8.95
C CYS A 14 4.00 3.22 -10.42
N ASP A 15 3.13 3.98 -11.11
CA ASP A 15 2.61 3.66 -12.45
C ASP A 15 2.18 2.19 -12.59
N MET A 16 1.48 1.69 -11.55
CA MET A 16 1.12 0.28 -11.43
C MET A 16 -0.40 0.12 -11.32
N PRO A 17 -0.99 -0.87 -12.01
CA PRO A 17 -2.40 -1.18 -11.83
C PRO A 17 -2.70 -1.55 -10.37
N VAL A 18 -3.79 -0.99 -9.82
CA VAL A 18 -4.23 -1.20 -8.42
C VAL A 18 -4.30 -2.69 -8.04
N HIS A 19 -4.75 -3.56 -8.95
CA HIS A 19 -4.85 -5.00 -8.68
C HIS A 19 -3.48 -5.66 -8.45
N LYS A 20 -2.43 -5.25 -9.21
CA LYS A 20 -1.07 -5.75 -9.01
C LYS A 20 -0.47 -5.21 -7.72
N LEU A 21 -0.70 -3.91 -7.47
CA LEU A 21 -0.22 -3.26 -6.26
C LEU A 21 -0.84 -3.89 -5.01
N ASN A 22 -2.13 -4.23 -5.03
CA ASN A 22 -2.77 -4.92 -3.91
C ASN A 22 -2.10 -6.25 -3.60
N VAL A 23 -1.79 -7.06 -4.62
CA VAL A 23 -1.07 -8.33 -4.42
C VAL A 23 0.32 -8.09 -3.84
N LEU A 24 1.03 -7.06 -4.30
CA LEU A 24 2.34 -6.70 -3.78
C LEU A 24 2.26 -6.26 -2.31
N LEU A 25 1.37 -5.33 -1.97
CA LEU A 25 1.20 -4.81 -0.61
C LEU A 25 0.74 -5.91 0.35
N PHE A 26 -0.12 -6.84 -0.09
CA PHE A 26 -0.53 -7.99 0.71
C PHE A 26 0.64 -8.93 1.02
N ASN A 27 1.54 -9.16 0.05
CA ASN A 27 2.77 -9.92 0.30
C ASN A 27 3.72 -9.20 1.27
N LEU A 28 3.77 -7.87 1.23
CA LEU A 28 4.56 -7.06 2.15
C LEU A 28 3.94 -7.02 3.56
N GLU A 29 2.62 -7.09 3.67
CA GLU A 29 1.89 -7.21 4.93
C GLU A 29 2.27 -8.51 5.64
N PHE A 30 2.30 -9.65 4.93
CA PHE A 30 2.77 -10.92 5.51
C PHE A 30 4.22 -10.89 5.97
N LYS A 31 5.06 -10.06 5.34
CA LYS A 31 6.44 -9.86 5.75
C LYS A 31 6.59 -8.85 6.88
N GLY A 32 5.49 -8.22 7.33
CA GLY A 32 5.50 -7.19 8.37
C GLY A 32 6.16 -5.89 7.93
N VAL A 33 6.20 -5.60 6.63
CA VAL A 33 6.82 -4.39 6.06
C VAL A 33 5.81 -3.25 5.89
N VAL A 34 4.54 -3.59 5.65
CA VAL A 34 3.46 -2.61 5.52
C VAL A 34 2.26 -3.02 6.37
N ARG A 35 1.46 -2.04 6.78
CA ARG A 35 0.20 -2.22 7.49
C ARG A 35 -0.95 -1.59 6.70
N PRO A 36 -2.04 -2.32 6.42
CA PRO A 36 -3.27 -1.72 5.94
C PRO A 36 -3.98 -0.97 7.06
N LEU A 37 -4.58 0.17 6.71
CA LEU A 37 -5.33 1.04 7.58
C LEU A 37 -6.75 1.26 7.02
N PRO A 38 -7.74 1.54 7.89
CA PRO A 38 -9.10 1.83 7.44
C PRO A 38 -9.11 3.00 6.45
N GLY A 39 -9.95 2.90 5.41
CA GLY A 39 -10.03 3.90 4.35
C GLY A 39 -9.08 3.69 3.17
N LYS A 40 -8.63 2.44 2.91
CA LYS A 40 -7.69 2.08 1.83
C LYS A 40 -6.30 2.74 1.95
N LEU A 41 -5.91 3.03 3.18
CA LEU A 41 -4.60 3.60 3.48
C LEU A 41 -3.61 2.48 3.76
N PHE A 42 -2.35 2.71 3.40
CA PHE A 42 -1.23 1.83 3.72
C PHE A 42 -0.13 2.64 4.37
N GLU A 43 0.54 2.04 5.34
CA GLU A 43 1.66 2.62 6.07
C GLU A 43 2.84 1.65 6.09
N ALA A 44 4.06 2.16 5.92
CA ALA A 44 5.28 1.38 6.11
C ALA A 44 5.56 1.22 7.61
N ILE A 45 5.89 0.00 8.04
CA ILE A 45 6.21 -0.37 9.42
C ILE A 45 7.70 -0.11 9.69
#